data_AF-A0A7C2VYW3-F1
#
_entry.id   AF-A0A7C2VYW3-F1
#
_cell.length_a   1.000
_cell.length_b   1.000
_cell.length_c   1.000
_cell.angle_alpha   90.00
_cell.angle_beta   90.00
_cell.angle_gamma   90.00
#
_symmetry.space_group_name_H-M   'P 1'
#
loop_
_entity.id
_entity.type
_entity.pdbx_description
1 polymer ?
#
loop_
_entity_poly.entity_id
_entity_poly.type
_entity_poly.pdbx_seq_one_letter_code
_entity_poly.pdbx_strand_id
1 'polypeptide(L)'
;MITHILFTGMLTFAGFDLSSYEGGAKDATEAIQGMLDKAGEKGGGEVFLPAGRYRIEGSLRVPPGVTLTGTWRSPHHSEGLRGTVLLAYGGRGDQSGPALIELSPSSAVRGLTILYPEQTVPEVIPYPPAIRGSGMHPSVMDVTLVNPYIGIDFNRPHELHYIRNVFGCPLRIGVIIDGCTDIGRVENVHFNPHYWARSGAQNVPDWKALLRYIWENCEAFVIGRSDWEYHLNTFSYGCHIGYHFVKSEHGACNGNFLGIAADWAWRALLVEQTQRPGLLITNGEWVGGEGSDAMIEVAEGNEGVVQLSNCSFWGPAERIALIAGRGVVTFSQCNFCQWDHSKRGYPAIEAVGGSLIVQGST
;
A
#
# COMPACT_ATOMS: atom_id res chain seq x y z
N MET A 1 -8.81 30.25 -18.17
CA MET A 1 -10.22 29.82 -18.13
C MET A 1 -10.20 28.35 -17.75
N ILE A 2 -10.16 28.07 -16.45
CA ILE A 2 -10.04 26.71 -15.91
C ILE A 2 -11.47 26.21 -15.78
N THR A 3 -11.91 25.44 -16.75
CA THR A 3 -13.22 24.78 -16.70
C THR A 3 -13.05 23.58 -15.78
N HIS A 4 -13.61 23.66 -14.58
CA HIS A 4 -13.86 22.50 -13.74
C HIS A 4 -14.71 21.52 -14.56
N ILE A 5 -14.13 20.41 -15.00
CA ILE A 5 -14.91 19.28 -15.51
C ILE A 5 -15.54 18.63 -14.29
N LEU A 6 -16.73 19.12 -13.94
CA LEU A 6 -17.70 18.43 -13.11
C LEU A 6 -17.95 17.06 -13.73
N PHE A 7 -17.85 16.00 -12.91
CA PHE A 7 -18.20 14.61 -13.21
C PHE A 7 -19.34 14.53 -14.24
N THR A 8 -18.99 14.22 -15.49
CA THR A 8 -19.96 13.84 -16.51
C THR A 8 -20.56 12.50 -16.10
N GLY A 9 -21.88 12.45 -16.01
CA GLY A 9 -22.66 11.37 -15.38
C GLY A 9 -22.31 9.96 -15.84
N MET A 10 -22.74 8.98 -15.02
CA MET A 10 -22.61 7.54 -15.26
C MET A 10 -22.90 7.21 -16.73
N LEU A 11 -21.85 6.91 -17.50
CA LEU A 11 -22.00 6.50 -18.88
C LEU A 11 -22.36 5.02 -18.86
N THR A 12 -23.66 4.72 -18.81
CA THR A 12 -24.14 3.40 -19.19
C THR A 12 -23.90 3.25 -20.69
N PHE A 13 -22.84 2.52 -21.05
CA PHE A 13 -22.60 2.14 -22.44
C PHE A 13 -23.67 1.13 -22.85
N ALA A 14 -24.72 1.62 -23.51
CA ALA A 14 -25.68 0.78 -24.19
C ALA A 14 -24.94 -0.23 -25.07
N GLY A 15 -25.15 -1.53 -24.84
CA GLY A 15 -24.58 -2.62 -25.64
C GLY A 15 -23.48 -3.46 -24.99
N PHE A 16 -23.09 -3.21 -23.74
CA PHE A 16 -22.25 -4.16 -22.98
C PHE A 16 -23.09 -4.89 -21.94
N ASP A 17 -23.41 -6.14 -22.25
CA ASP A 17 -24.04 -7.05 -21.32
C ASP A 17 -22.96 -7.90 -20.63
N LEU A 18 -22.72 -7.61 -19.35
CA LEU A 18 -21.77 -8.35 -18.53
C LEU A 18 -22.38 -9.60 -17.88
N SER A 19 -23.68 -9.85 -18.02
CA SER A 19 -24.39 -10.96 -17.34
C SER A 19 -23.77 -12.33 -17.66
N SER A 20 -23.30 -12.53 -18.89
CA SER A 20 -22.64 -13.79 -19.30
C SER A 20 -21.25 -14.02 -18.69
N TYR A 21 -20.66 -12.99 -18.08
CA TYR A 21 -19.37 -13.04 -17.40
C TYR A 21 -19.51 -13.12 -15.88
N GLU A 22 -20.69 -12.83 -15.34
CA GLU A 22 -20.98 -12.94 -13.92
C GLU A 22 -20.75 -14.38 -13.43
N GLY A 23 -20.10 -14.49 -12.27
CA GLY A 23 -19.76 -15.78 -11.66
C GLY A 23 -18.34 -16.25 -11.99
N GLY A 24 -17.63 -15.59 -12.91
CA GLY A 24 -16.20 -15.78 -13.12
C GLY A 24 -15.83 -17.04 -13.93
N ALA A 25 -16.79 -17.62 -14.65
CA ALA A 25 -16.54 -18.78 -15.50
C ALA A 25 -15.90 -18.41 -16.85
N LYS A 26 -16.17 -17.21 -17.36
CA LYS A 26 -15.65 -16.70 -18.64
C LYS A 26 -14.76 -15.49 -18.38
N ASP A 27 -13.64 -15.40 -19.12
CA ASP A 27 -12.76 -14.24 -19.07
C ASP A 27 -13.48 -12.98 -19.56
N ALA A 28 -13.54 -11.96 -18.69
CA ALA A 28 -14.22 -10.68 -18.91
C ALA A 28 -13.26 -9.58 -19.39
N THR A 29 -11.97 -9.87 -19.56
CA THR A 29 -10.94 -8.88 -19.88
C THR A 29 -11.32 -8.01 -21.09
N GLU A 30 -11.57 -8.62 -22.25
CA GLU A 30 -11.88 -7.87 -23.48
C GLU A 30 -13.19 -7.08 -23.39
N ALA A 31 -14.20 -7.63 -22.70
CA ALA A 31 -15.50 -6.97 -22.56
C ALA A 31 -15.38 -5.70 -21.70
N ILE A 32 -14.68 -5.79 -20.57
CA ILE A 32 -14.44 -4.65 -19.67
C ILE A 32 -13.52 -3.63 -20.35
N GLN A 33 -12.47 -4.08 -21.04
CA GLN A 33 -11.59 -3.19 -21.79
C GLN A 33 -12.35 -2.41 -22.87
N GLY A 34 -13.24 -3.07 -23.62
CA GLY A 34 -14.07 -2.39 -24.63
C GLY A 34 -15.00 -1.31 -24.04
N MET A 35 -15.46 -1.46 -22.80
CA MET A 35 -16.21 -0.41 -22.09
C MET A 35 -15.30 0.77 -21.70
N LEU A 36 -14.10 0.47 -21.17
CA LEU A 36 -13.09 1.46 -20.80
C LEU A 36 -12.65 2.27 -22.02
N ASP A 37 -12.35 1.62 -23.14
CA ASP A 37 -11.90 2.27 -24.36
C ASP A 37 -12.95 3.23 -24.91
N LYS A 38 -14.22 2.83 -24.95
CA LYS A 38 -15.33 3.71 -25.37
C LYS A 38 -15.56 4.88 -24.44
N ALA A 39 -15.24 4.77 -23.15
CA ALA A 39 -15.23 5.91 -22.24
C ALA A 39 -14.08 6.87 -22.54
N GLY A 40 -12.89 6.32 -22.79
CA GLY A 40 -11.73 7.10 -23.24
C GLY A 40 -12.00 7.86 -24.55
N GLU A 41 -12.59 7.20 -25.55
CA GLU A 41 -12.97 7.80 -26.84
C GLU A 41 -13.94 8.98 -26.70
N LYS A 42 -14.77 8.98 -25.65
CA LYS A 42 -15.70 10.06 -25.32
C LYS A 42 -15.07 11.17 -24.46
N GLY A 43 -13.78 11.07 -24.14
CA GLY A 43 -13.05 12.05 -23.33
C GLY A 43 -13.14 11.83 -21.83
N GLY A 44 -13.58 10.65 -21.37
CA GLY A 44 -13.66 10.30 -19.95
C GLY A 44 -15.05 9.80 -19.52
N GLY A 45 -15.17 9.49 -18.23
CA GLY A 45 -16.43 9.07 -17.62
C GLY A 45 -16.33 7.83 -16.72
N GLU A 46 -17.46 7.38 -16.22
CA GLU A 46 -17.53 6.22 -15.32
C GLU A 46 -17.91 4.95 -16.08
N VAL A 47 -17.12 3.89 -15.91
CA VAL A 47 -17.44 2.52 -16.31
C VAL A 47 -17.83 1.74 -15.06
N PHE A 48 -19.12 1.46 -14.93
CA PHE A 48 -19.67 0.77 -13.77
C PHE A 48 -19.73 -0.75 -13.98
N LEU A 49 -19.19 -1.50 -13.02
CA LEU A 49 -19.30 -2.96 -12.93
C LEU A 49 -20.29 -3.33 -11.81
N PRO A 50 -21.42 -3.99 -12.13
CA PRO A 50 -22.36 -4.44 -11.11
C PRO A 50 -21.73 -5.49 -10.18
N ALA A 51 -22.37 -5.73 -9.04
CA ALA A 51 -21.93 -6.75 -8.09
C ALA A 51 -21.88 -8.11 -8.80
N GLY A 52 -20.78 -8.84 -8.62
CA GLY A 52 -20.49 -10.02 -9.40
C GLY A 52 -19.04 -10.44 -9.25
N ARG A 53 -18.72 -11.60 -9.82
CA ARG A 53 -17.35 -12.12 -9.91
C ARG A 53 -16.94 -12.11 -11.37
N TYR A 54 -15.86 -11.42 -11.71
CA TYR A 54 -15.37 -11.25 -13.07
C TYR A 54 -13.96 -11.84 -13.16
N ARG A 55 -13.79 -12.86 -13.99
CA ARG A 55 -12.48 -13.45 -14.27
C ARG A 55 -11.70 -12.53 -15.21
N ILE A 56 -10.47 -12.21 -14.85
CA ILE A 56 -9.57 -11.36 -15.64
C ILE A 56 -8.28 -12.13 -15.89
N GLU A 57 -8.09 -12.59 -17.13
CA GLU A 57 -6.88 -13.29 -17.58
C GLU A 57 -5.80 -12.35 -18.13
N GLY A 58 -6.18 -11.13 -18.52
CA GLY A 58 -5.24 -10.12 -19.03
C GLY A 58 -5.02 -8.93 -18.11
N SER A 59 -4.89 -7.76 -18.71
CA SER A 59 -4.68 -6.47 -18.04
C SER A 59 -5.75 -5.48 -18.52
N LEU A 60 -6.24 -4.64 -17.60
CA LEU A 60 -7.20 -3.58 -17.88
C LEU A 60 -6.50 -2.22 -17.86
N ARG A 61 -6.48 -1.52 -18.98
CA ARG A 61 -6.00 -0.14 -19.06
C ARG A 61 -7.17 0.81 -18.85
N VAL A 62 -7.12 1.63 -17.80
CA VAL A 62 -8.09 2.69 -17.54
C VAL A 62 -7.61 3.97 -18.23
N PRO A 63 -8.32 4.50 -19.25
CA PRO A 63 -7.88 5.67 -20.00
C PRO A 63 -7.94 6.97 -19.18
N PRO A 64 -7.30 8.06 -19.66
CA PRO A 64 -7.38 9.35 -18.99
C PRO A 64 -8.82 9.83 -18.79
N GLY A 65 -9.11 10.37 -17.61
CA GLY A 65 -10.45 10.88 -17.25
C GLY A 65 -11.51 9.78 -17.05
N VAL A 66 -11.14 8.49 -17.13
CA VAL A 66 -12.05 7.37 -16.91
C VAL A 66 -11.91 6.84 -15.48
N THR A 67 -13.04 6.47 -14.88
CA THR A 67 -13.09 5.76 -13.61
C THR A 67 -13.71 4.37 -13.80
N LEU A 68 -12.99 3.31 -13.43
CA LEU A 68 -13.57 1.98 -13.26
C LEU A 68 -14.22 1.88 -11.87
N THR A 69 -15.54 1.80 -11.81
CA THR A 69 -16.30 1.79 -10.55
C THR A 69 -16.98 0.45 -10.32
N GLY A 70 -16.79 -0.15 -9.14
CA GLY A 70 -17.61 -1.24 -8.63
C GLY A 70 -18.65 -0.79 -7.61
N THR A 71 -19.05 -1.72 -6.74
CA THR A 71 -20.18 -1.54 -5.82
C THR A 71 -19.79 -1.33 -4.35
N TRP A 72 -18.50 -1.40 -4.02
CA TRP A 72 -18.02 -1.15 -2.65
C TRP A 72 -18.11 0.35 -2.34
N ARG A 73 -19.00 0.73 -1.42
CA ARG A 73 -19.32 2.14 -1.09
C ARG A 73 -18.73 2.62 0.24
N SER A 74 -18.14 1.72 1.03
CA SER A 74 -17.61 2.02 2.37
C SER A 74 -16.63 0.91 2.79
N PRO A 75 -15.63 1.23 3.64
CA PRO A 75 -14.77 0.24 4.31
C PRO A 75 -15.56 -0.94 4.86
N HIS A 76 -15.41 -2.09 4.21
CA HIS A 76 -15.84 -3.36 4.76
C HIS A 76 -14.74 -4.40 4.56
N HIS A 77 -14.63 -5.30 5.52
CA HIS A 77 -13.71 -6.43 5.44
C HIS A 77 -13.98 -7.26 4.18
N SER A 78 -13.00 -8.03 3.70
CA SER A 78 -13.14 -8.96 2.57
C SER A 78 -14.10 -10.13 2.81
N GLU A 79 -14.77 -10.16 3.96
CA GLU A 79 -15.59 -11.27 4.42
C GLU A 79 -16.78 -11.52 3.48
N GLY A 80 -16.82 -12.73 2.91
CA GLY A 80 -17.87 -13.18 2.00
C GLY A 80 -17.75 -12.64 0.58
N LEU A 81 -16.62 -11.99 0.21
CA LEU A 81 -16.34 -11.50 -1.15
C LEU A 81 -17.53 -10.77 -1.78
N ARG A 82 -18.02 -9.74 -1.09
CA ARG A 82 -19.23 -8.98 -1.47
C ARG A 82 -18.92 -7.92 -2.52
N GLY A 83 -19.95 -7.55 -3.29
CA GLY A 83 -19.86 -6.49 -4.28
C GLY A 83 -19.20 -6.93 -5.59
N THR A 84 -18.38 -6.06 -6.16
CA THR A 84 -17.70 -6.28 -7.44
C THR A 84 -16.33 -6.89 -7.18
N VAL A 85 -16.16 -8.17 -7.55
CA VAL A 85 -14.94 -8.95 -7.32
C VAL A 85 -14.25 -9.24 -8.65
N LEU A 86 -13.01 -8.79 -8.80
CA LEU A 86 -12.12 -9.21 -9.88
C LEU A 86 -11.33 -10.45 -9.43
N LEU A 87 -11.48 -11.55 -10.16
CA LEU A 87 -10.70 -12.76 -10.01
C LEU A 87 -9.50 -12.67 -10.96
N ALA A 88 -8.34 -12.33 -10.42
CA ALA A 88 -7.12 -12.06 -11.17
C ALA A 88 -6.35 -13.35 -11.47
N TYR A 89 -6.14 -13.62 -12.76
CA TYR A 89 -5.33 -14.74 -13.27
C TYR A 89 -4.14 -14.28 -14.12
N GLY A 90 -4.21 -13.06 -14.69
CA GLY A 90 -3.17 -12.53 -15.57
C GLY A 90 -1.80 -12.34 -14.89
N GLY A 91 -0.73 -12.55 -15.66
CA GLY A 91 0.66 -12.31 -15.22
C GLY A 91 1.21 -13.34 -14.23
N ARG A 92 0.56 -14.49 -14.07
CA ARG A 92 1.00 -15.55 -13.16
C ARG A 92 2.45 -15.96 -13.39
N GLY A 93 3.26 -15.88 -12.33
CA GLY A 93 4.67 -16.27 -12.35
C GLY A 93 5.62 -15.18 -12.87
N ASP A 94 5.11 -13.99 -13.23
CA ASP A 94 5.92 -12.88 -13.74
C ASP A 94 5.55 -11.54 -13.10
N GLN A 95 6.31 -11.13 -12.09
CA GLN A 95 6.14 -9.84 -11.42
C GLN A 95 6.44 -8.62 -12.31
N SER A 96 7.18 -8.81 -13.42
CA SER A 96 7.61 -7.72 -14.31
C SER A 96 6.57 -7.39 -15.38
N GLY A 97 5.53 -8.22 -15.50
CA GLY A 97 4.47 -8.06 -16.49
C GLY A 97 3.59 -6.82 -16.30
N PRO A 98 2.63 -6.62 -17.22
CA PRO A 98 1.59 -5.61 -17.07
C PRO A 98 0.79 -5.83 -15.78
N ALA A 99 0.47 -4.75 -15.07
CA ALA A 99 -0.39 -4.84 -13.89
C ALA A 99 -1.79 -5.34 -14.27
N LEU A 100 -2.53 -5.91 -13.32
CA LEU A 100 -3.94 -6.29 -13.55
C LEU A 100 -4.75 -5.05 -13.99
N ILE A 101 -4.50 -3.90 -13.36
CA ILE A 101 -5.08 -2.60 -13.74
C ILE A 101 -3.95 -1.58 -13.95
N GLU A 102 -3.89 -0.96 -15.13
CA GLU A 102 -2.97 0.13 -15.46
C GLU A 102 -3.75 1.46 -15.54
N LEU A 103 -3.46 2.39 -14.64
CA LEU A 103 -4.06 3.71 -14.56
C LEU A 103 -3.26 4.72 -15.40
N SER A 104 -3.97 5.40 -16.30
CA SER A 104 -3.46 6.56 -17.03
C SER A 104 -3.59 7.86 -16.19
N PRO A 105 -3.03 9.00 -16.63
CA PRO A 105 -3.20 10.27 -15.93
C PRO A 105 -4.67 10.64 -15.73
N SER A 106 -5.03 11.15 -14.55
CA SER A 106 -6.40 11.53 -14.18
C SER A 106 -7.43 10.41 -14.33
N SER A 107 -6.99 9.16 -14.26
CA SER A 107 -7.87 7.99 -14.23
C SER A 107 -7.98 7.43 -12.82
N ALA A 108 -9.03 6.66 -12.58
CA ALA A 108 -9.28 6.10 -11.27
C ALA A 108 -9.82 4.68 -11.31
N VAL A 109 -9.58 3.95 -10.23
CA VAL A 109 -10.33 2.75 -9.90
C VAL A 109 -10.97 2.94 -8.54
N ARG A 110 -12.23 2.51 -8.42
CA ARG A 110 -12.90 2.51 -7.12
C ARG A 110 -13.90 1.39 -6.91
N GLY A 111 -14.12 1.06 -5.65
CA GLY A 111 -15.25 0.24 -5.26
C GLY A 111 -15.09 -1.26 -5.61
N LEU A 112 -13.86 -1.77 -5.68
CA LEU A 112 -13.53 -3.12 -6.14
C LEU A 112 -12.95 -3.99 -5.04
N THR A 113 -13.17 -5.30 -5.14
CA THR A 113 -12.38 -6.33 -4.46
C THR A 113 -11.54 -7.08 -5.49
N ILE A 114 -10.24 -7.24 -5.24
CA ILE A 114 -9.31 -7.97 -6.12
C ILE A 114 -8.82 -9.21 -5.37
N LEU A 115 -9.08 -10.39 -5.93
CA LEU A 115 -8.68 -11.70 -5.41
C LEU A 115 -7.87 -12.43 -6.48
N TYR A 116 -6.75 -13.03 -6.08
CA TYR A 116 -5.94 -13.93 -6.88
C TYR A 116 -6.28 -15.37 -6.48
N PRO A 117 -7.11 -16.11 -7.25
CA PRO A 117 -7.65 -17.40 -6.80
C PRO A 117 -6.62 -18.52 -6.78
N GLU A 118 -5.53 -18.36 -7.52
CA GLU A 118 -4.46 -19.35 -7.62
C GLU A 118 -3.33 -19.10 -6.63
N GLN A 119 -3.37 -17.98 -5.89
CA GLN A 119 -2.34 -17.65 -4.91
C GLN A 119 -2.34 -18.66 -3.75
N THR A 120 -1.16 -19.02 -3.27
CA THR A 120 -0.93 -20.07 -2.27
C THR A 120 0.13 -19.66 -1.25
N VAL A 121 0.14 -20.29 -0.08
CA VAL A 121 1.18 -20.15 0.95
C VAL A 121 1.50 -21.55 1.48
N PRO A 122 2.78 -21.91 1.72
CA PRO A 122 3.97 -21.05 1.66
C PRO A 122 4.54 -20.82 0.25
N GLU A 123 4.13 -21.57 -0.76
CA GLU A 123 4.58 -21.41 -2.14
C GLU A 123 3.87 -20.24 -2.82
N VAL A 124 4.23 -19.01 -2.42
CA VAL A 124 3.67 -17.78 -3.00
C VAL A 124 4.10 -17.63 -4.45
N ILE A 125 3.13 -17.34 -5.30
CA ILE A 125 3.30 -17.13 -6.73
C ILE A 125 3.52 -15.64 -6.99
N PRO A 126 4.63 -15.27 -7.66
CA PRO A 126 4.81 -13.90 -8.13
C PRO A 126 3.73 -13.51 -9.14
N TYR A 127 3.14 -12.35 -8.94
CA TYR A 127 2.24 -11.70 -9.89
C TYR A 127 2.70 -10.26 -10.09
N PRO A 128 2.39 -9.63 -11.23
CA PRO A 128 2.59 -8.20 -11.39
C PRO A 128 1.68 -7.44 -10.40
N PRO A 129 1.91 -6.14 -10.20
CA PRO A 129 1.06 -5.32 -9.34
C PRO A 129 -0.43 -5.48 -9.67
N ALA A 130 -1.28 -5.49 -8.65
CA ALA A 130 -2.72 -5.46 -8.87
C ALA A 130 -3.15 -4.15 -9.53
N ILE A 131 -2.54 -3.04 -9.12
CA ILE A 131 -2.79 -1.72 -9.71
C ILE A 131 -1.46 -1.03 -9.92
N ARG A 132 -1.23 -0.49 -11.12
CA ARG A 132 -0.10 0.37 -11.44
C ARG A 132 -0.59 1.69 -12.00
N GLY A 133 0.08 2.79 -11.66
CA GLY A 133 -0.28 4.13 -12.12
C GLY A 133 0.93 4.96 -12.53
N SER A 134 0.68 5.99 -13.31
CA SER A 134 1.70 6.93 -13.78
C SER A 134 1.09 8.27 -14.21
N GLY A 135 1.94 9.29 -14.30
CA GLY A 135 1.54 10.65 -14.66
C GLY A 135 0.67 11.34 -13.59
N MET A 136 -0.01 12.42 -13.96
CA MET A 136 -0.68 13.28 -12.99
C MET A 136 -2.03 12.70 -12.53
N HIS A 137 -2.23 12.64 -11.21
CA HIS A 137 -3.48 12.31 -10.53
C HIS A 137 -4.07 10.90 -10.80
N PRO A 138 -3.29 9.80 -10.78
CA PRO A 138 -3.86 8.46 -10.71
C PRO A 138 -4.47 8.21 -9.32
N SER A 139 -5.68 7.64 -9.29
CA SER A 139 -6.44 7.48 -8.04
C SER A 139 -6.92 6.05 -7.80
N VAL A 140 -6.70 5.55 -6.59
CA VAL A 140 -7.19 4.26 -6.10
C VAL A 140 -8.02 4.52 -4.85
N MET A 141 -9.32 4.31 -4.93
CA MET A 141 -10.23 4.61 -3.83
C MET A 141 -11.06 3.38 -3.49
N ASP A 142 -11.29 3.09 -2.22
CA ASP A 142 -12.34 2.15 -1.84
C ASP A 142 -12.09 0.73 -2.42
N VAL A 143 -10.87 0.21 -2.25
CA VAL A 143 -10.43 -1.07 -2.83
C VAL A 143 -10.03 -2.08 -1.75
N THR A 144 -10.50 -3.31 -1.90
CA THR A 144 -10.05 -4.46 -1.10
C THR A 144 -9.08 -5.33 -1.91
N LEU A 145 -7.84 -5.46 -1.45
CA LEU A 145 -6.76 -6.25 -2.03
C LEU A 145 -6.61 -7.56 -1.23
N VAL A 146 -7.32 -8.62 -1.63
CA VAL A 146 -7.44 -9.83 -0.80
C VAL A 146 -6.10 -10.50 -0.57
N ASN A 147 -5.31 -10.72 -1.63
CA ASN A 147 -4.05 -11.47 -1.56
C ASN A 147 -3.08 -11.19 -2.74
N PRO A 148 -2.92 -9.95 -3.23
CA PRO A 148 -1.97 -9.69 -4.31
C PRO A 148 -0.53 -9.95 -3.87
N TYR A 149 0.33 -10.30 -4.83
CA TYR A 149 1.77 -10.31 -4.58
C TYR A 149 2.29 -8.89 -4.32
N ILE A 150 2.03 -7.97 -5.26
CA ILE A 150 2.23 -6.53 -5.10
C ILE A 150 0.87 -5.83 -5.22
N GLY A 151 0.52 -4.99 -4.24
CA GLY A 151 -0.76 -4.27 -4.21
C GLY A 151 -0.83 -3.13 -5.22
N ILE A 152 -0.23 -1.99 -4.88
CA ILE A 152 -0.23 -0.77 -5.69
C ILE A 152 1.20 -0.37 -6.03
N ASP A 153 1.46 -0.12 -7.31
CA ASP A 153 2.76 0.28 -7.82
C ASP A 153 2.69 1.65 -8.51
N PHE A 154 3.12 2.70 -7.81
CA PHE A 154 3.37 4.04 -8.38
C PHE A 154 4.88 4.32 -8.39
N ASN A 155 5.69 3.42 -8.96
CA ASN A 155 7.13 3.65 -9.16
C ASN A 155 7.49 4.41 -10.45
N ARG A 156 6.53 4.62 -11.35
CA ARG A 156 6.74 5.39 -12.58
C ARG A 156 6.57 6.87 -12.25
N PRO A 157 7.26 7.80 -12.96
CA PRO A 157 7.09 9.23 -12.74
C PRO A 157 5.61 9.64 -12.74
N HIS A 158 5.19 10.31 -11.67
CA HIS A 158 3.80 10.68 -11.43
C HIS A 158 3.73 11.91 -10.51
N GLU A 159 2.52 12.45 -10.36
CA GLU A 159 2.23 13.61 -9.51
C GLU A 159 0.84 13.43 -8.89
N LEU A 160 0.61 13.98 -7.70
CA LEU A 160 -0.72 14.11 -7.10
C LEU A 160 -1.51 12.79 -6.99
N HIS A 161 -0.82 11.65 -6.78
CA HIS A 161 -1.52 10.37 -6.58
C HIS A 161 -2.47 10.44 -5.40
N TYR A 162 -3.57 9.70 -5.50
CA TYR A 162 -4.53 9.59 -4.42
C TYR A 162 -4.90 8.15 -4.13
N ILE A 163 -4.40 7.62 -3.02
CA ILE A 163 -4.71 6.27 -2.54
C ILE A 163 -5.53 6.44 -1.26
N ARG A 164 -6.81 6.03 -1.28
CA ARG A 164 -7.68 6.18 -0.12
C ARG A 164 -8.54 4.96 0.14
N ASN A 165 -8.73 4.61 1.42
CA ASN A 165 -9.60 3.51 1.84
C ASN A 165 -9.22 2.20 1.13
N VAL A 166 -7.93 1.86 1.15
CA VAL A 166 -7.41 0.62 0.56
C VAL A 166 -7.07 -0.36 1.67
N PHE A 167 -7.57 -1.57 1.57
CA PHE A 167 -7.46 -2.57 2.63
C PHE A 167 -7.04 -3.91 2.07
N GLY A 168 -6.18 -4.67 2.74
CA GLY A 168 -5.77 -5.95 2.15
C GLY A 168 -4.75 -6.80 2.88
N CYS A 169 -4.31 -7.86 2.21
CA CYS A 169 -3.21 -8.73 2.63
C CYS A 169 -2.21 -8.89 1.46
N PRO A 170 -1.43 -7.85 1.11
CA PRO A 170 -0.33 -7.99 0.16
C PRO A 170 0.71 -8.97 0.68
N LEU A 171 1.32 -9.74 -0.22
CA LEU A 171 2.25 -10.82 0.16
C LEU A 171 3.73 -10.40 0.07
N ARG A 172 4.08 -9.51 -0.86
CA ARG A 172 5.45 -8.97 -1.00
C ARG A 172 5.51 -7.47 -0.75
N ILE A 173 4.71 -6.67 -1.46
CA ILE A 173 4.65 -5.22 -1.23
C ILE A 173 3.20 -4.73 -1.22
N GLY A 174 2.83 -3.89 -0.25
CA GLY A 174 1.51 -3.24 -0.20
C GLY A 174 1.38 -2.07 -1.16
N VAL A 175 2.14 -0.99 -0.91
CA VAL A 175 2.19 0.21 -1.76
C VAL A 175 3.63 0.57 -2.06
N ILE A 176 3.93 0.87 -3.32
CA ILE A 176 5.18 1.48 -3.78
C ILE A 176 4.87 2.90 -4.26
N ILE A 177 5.62 3.89 -3.75
CA ILE A 177 5.61 5.27 -4.24
C ILE A 177 7.04 5.65 -4.57
N ASP A 178 7.30 5.99 -5.83
CA ASP A 178 8.60 6.51 -6.26
C ASP A 178 8.46 7.41 -7.49
N GLY A 179 9.28 8.47 -7.54
CA GLY A 179 9.25 9.46 -8.62
C GLY A 179 8.08 10.43 -8.58
N CYS A 180 7.47 10.68 -7.40
CA CYS A 180 6.44 11.70 -7.25
C CYS A 180 7.07 13.10 -7.10
N THR A 181 6.74 14.03 -8.00
CA THR A 181 7.28 15.41 -8.01
C THR A 181 6.32 16.47 -7.47
N ASP A 182 5.20 16.04 -6.87
CA ASP A 182 4.19 16.88 -6.23
C ASP A 182 3.59 16.14 -5.03
N ILE A 183 2.58 16.71 -4.36
CA ILE A 183 2.00 16.20 -3.11
C ILE A 183 1.12 14.97 -3.37
N GLY A 184 1.71 13.80 -3.19
CA GLY A 184 1.03 12.51 -3.06
C GLY A 184 0.22 12.36 -1.77
N ARG A 185 -0.86 11.56 -1.81
CA ARG A 185 -1.72 11.28 -0.65
C ARG A 185 -2.07 9.81 -0.50
N VAL A 186 -1.80 9.26 0.69
CA VAL A 186 -2.19 7.92 1.13
C VAL A 186 -3.00 8.02 2.42
N GLU A 187 -4.31 7.78 2.34
CA GLU A 187 -5.24 8.05 3.42
C GLU A 187 -6.05 6.80 3.79
N ASN A 188 -6.05 6.41 5.06
CA ASN A 188 -6.85 5.30 5.56
C ASN A 188 -6.56 3.98 4.80
N VAL A 189 -5.28 3.59 4.73
CA VAL A 189 -4.80 2.38 4.04
C VAL A 189 -4.28 1.38 5.05
N HIS A 190 -4.85 0.17 5.09
CA HIS A 190 -4.57 -0.81 6.14
C HIS A 190 -4.30 -2.21 5.60
N PHE A 191 -3.16 -2.79 5.97
CA PHE A 191 -2.78 -4.14 5.58
C PHE A 191 -2.81 -5.09 6.78
N ASN A 192 -3.63 -6.15 6.68
CA ASN A 192 -3.80 -7.15 7.72
C ASN A 192 -4.08 -8.53 7.11
N PRO A 193 -3.41 -9.61 7.57
CA PRO A 193 -3.61 -10.98 7.07
C PRO A 193 -5.04 -11.50 7.18
N HIS A 194 -5.88 -10.93 8.06
CA HIS A 194 -7.30 -11.25 8.11
C HIS A 194 -8.01 -11.03 6.77
N TYR A 195 -7.59 -10.05 5.97
CA TYR A 195 -8.19 -9.78 4.66
C TYR A 195 -8.11 -10.98 3.70
N TRP A 196 -7.13 -11.86 3.82
CA TRP A 196 -7.17 -13.14 3.11
C TRP A 196 -7.83 -14.23 3.95
N ALA A 197 -7.39 -14.38 5.20
CA ALA A 197 -7.76 -15.50 6.06
C ALA A 197 -9.28 -15.61 6.36
N ARG A 198 -10.00 -14.48 6.30
CA ARG A 198 -11.45 -14.43 6.55
C ARG A 198 -12.25 -14.03 5.30
N SER A 199 -11.62 -14.06 4.13
CA SER A 199 -12.28 -13.65 2.88
C SER A 199 -13.45 -14.55 2.47
N GLY A 200 -13.40 -15.84 2.84
CA GLY A 200 -14.30 -16.86 2.29
C GLY A 200 -13.92 -17.32 0.87
N ALA A 201 -12.71 -16.96 0.40
CA ALA A 201 -12.14 -17.53 -0.82
C ALA A 201 -11.86 -19.04 -0.65
N GLN A 202 -11.82 -19.79 -1.76
CA GLN A 202 -11.53 -21.23 -1.72
C GLN A 202 -10.08 -21.53 -1.35
N ASN A 203 -9.16 -20.60 -1.63
CA ASN A 203 -7.72 -20.72 -1.41
C ASN A 203 -7.24 -20.03 -0.12
N VAL A 204 -8.06 -19.99 0.93
CA VAL A 204 -7.64 -19.45 2.23
C VAL A 204 -6.47 -20.30 2.79
N PRO A 205 -5.32 -19.69 3.13
CA PRO A 205 -4.15 -20.43 3.61
C PRO A 205 -4.27 -20.81 5.09
N ASP A 206 -3.39 -21.71 5.55
CA ASP A 206 -3.17 -21.90 6.98
C ASP A 206 -2.72 -20.58 7.63
N TRP A 207 -3.30 -20.25 8.78
CA TRP A 207 -3.08 -18.98 9.47
C TRP A 207 -1.62 -18.80 9.90
N LYS A 208 -0.99 -19.84 10.46
CA LYS A 208 0.39 -19.74 10.95
C LYS A 208 1.38 -19.65 9.80
N ALA A 209 1.13 -20.36 8.70
CA ALA A 209 1.92 -20.28 7.49
C ALA A 209 1.84 -18.87 6.86
N LEU A 210 0.63 -18.28 6.78
CA LEU A 210 0.45 -16.92 6.27
C LEU A 210 1.19 -15.89 7.13
N LEU A 211 1.00 -15.92 8.46
CA LEU A 211 1.68 -14.99 9.37
C LEU A 211 3.20 -15.07 9.25
N ARG A 212 3.75 -16.29 9.18
CA ARG A 212 5.19 -16.49 8.99
C ARG A 212 5.67 -15.92 7.66
N TYR A 213 4.95 -16.21 6.58
CA TYR A 213 5.33 -15.74 5.27
C TYR A 213 5.40 -14.20 5.21
N ILE A 214 4.35 -13.51 5.68
CA ILE A 214 4.34 -12.03 5.63
C ILE A 214 5.38 -11.41 6.56
N TRP A 215 5.67 -12.06 7.70
CA TRP A 215 6.73 -11.66 8.64
C TRP A 215 8.13 -11.74 8.03
N GLU A 216 8.35 -12.71 7.13
CA GLU A 216 9.62 -12.93 6.47
C GLU A 216 9.77 -12.13 5.16
N ASN A 217 8.67 -11.74 4.50
CA ASN A 217 8.71 -11.29 3.11
C ASN A 217 7.98 -9.97 2.79
N CYS A 218 7.02 -9.53 3.61
CA CYS A 218 6.13 -8.44 3.23
C CYS A 218 6.64 -7.07 3.69
N GLU A 219 6.70 -6.10 2.77
CA GLU A 219 6.94 -4.68 3.05
C GLU A 219 5.65 -3.89 2.78
N ALA A 220 5.04 -3.33 3.81
CA ALA A 220 3.71 -2.73 3.66
C ALA A 220 3.73 -1.44 2.82
N PHE A 221 4.64 -0.51 3.13
CA PHE A 221 4.79 0.74 2.40
C PHE A 221 6.26 0.97 2.04
N VAL A 222 6.58 0.99 0.74
CA VAL A 222 7.92 1.29 0.22
C VAL A 222 7.87 2.64 -0.47
N ILE A 223 8.66 3.59 0.03
CA ILE A 223 8.57 5.00 -0.35
C ILE A 223 9.98 5.50 -0.75
N GLY A 224 10.17 5.68 -2.06
CA GLY A 224 11.36 6.29 -2.66
C GLY A 224 11.24 7.81 -2.71
N ARG A 225 11.45 8.40 -3.90
CA ARG A 225 11.23 9.84 -4.06
C ARG A 225 9.74 10.16 -4.05
N SER A 226 9.37 11.00 -3.09
CA SER A 226 8.16 11.81 -3.14
C SER A 226 8.42 13.18 -2.52
N ASP A 227 7.92 14.22 -3.18
CA ASP A 227 8.08 15.61 -2.79
C ASP A 227 6.82 16.03 -2.00
N TRP A 228 6.95 16.18 -0.68
CA TRP A 228 5.84 16.48 0.25
C TRP A 228 4.77 15.38 0.33
N GLU A 229 5.18 14.12 0.47
CA GLU A 229 4.26 13.00 0.65
C GLU A 229 3.35 13.21 1.88
N TYR A 230 2.10 12.78 1.78
CA TYR A 230 1.14 12.86 2.86
C TYR A 230 0.50 11.51 3.16
N HIS A 231 0.82 10.93 4.32
CA HIS A 231 0.13 9.75 4.83
C HIS A 231 -0.73 10.09 6.05
N LEU A 232 -1.97 9.60 6.05
CA LEU A 232 -2.90 9.80 7.16
C LEU A 232 -3.60 8.48 7.52
N ASN A 233 -3.49 8.07 8.78
CA ASN A 233 -4.19 6.90 9.34
C ASN A 233 -3.91 5.60 8.55
N THR A 234 -2.65 5.31 8.26
CA THR A 234 -2.23 4.08 7.58
C THR A 234 -1.71 3.04 8.59
N PHE A 235 -1.91 1.76 8.30
CA PHE A 235 -1.58 0.67 9.23
C PHE A 235 -1.07 -0.57 8.52
N SER A 236 -0.17 -1.32 9.15
CA SER A 236 0.18 -2.68 8.77
C SER A 236 0.30 -3.59 9.98
N TYR A 237 -0.08 -4.86 9.85
CA TYR A 237 0.10 -5.89 10.88
C TYR A 237 0.92 -7.07 10.35
N GLY A 238 1.98 -7.45 11.08
CA GLY A 238 2.70 -8.71 10.85
C GLY A 238 3.73 -8.67 9.73
N CYS A 239 3.97 -7.53 9.10
CA CYS A 239 4.88 -7.40 7.95
C CYS A 239 6.35 -7.46 8.38
N HIS A 240 7.23 -7.88 7.47
CA HIS A 240 8.67 -7.78 7.65
C HIS A 240 9.09 -6.32 7.86
N ILE A 241 8.63 -5.42 6.99
CA ILE A 241 8.81 -3.97 7.17
C ILE A 241 7.46 -3.28 7.10
N GLY A 242 7.16 -2.42 8.07
CA GLY A 242 5.97 -1.56 8.05
C GLY A 242 6.12 -0.43 7.02
N TYR A 243 7.05 0.49 7.29
CA TYR A 243 7.37 1.62 6.41
C TYR A 243 8.84 1.60 6.06
N HIS A 244 9.14 1.62 4.77
CA HIS A 244 10.49 1.56 4.24
C HIS A 244 10.76 2.81 3.39
N PHE A 245 11.56 3.74 3.93
CA PHE A 245 11.98 4.94 3.21
C PHE A 245 13.35 4.70 2.56
N VAL A 246 13.35 4.62 1.23
CA VAL A 246 14.54 4.26 0.44
C VAL A 246 15.11 5.46 -0.32
N LYS A 247 16.35 5.33 -0.79
CA LYS A 247 16.89 6.18 -1.85
C LYS A 247 16.80 5.44 -3.18
N SER A 248 15.92 5.89 -4.07
CA SER A 248 15.84 5.40 -5.44
C SER A 248 16.74 6.19 -6.39
N GLU A 249 16.71 5.82 -7.67
CA GLU A 249 17.32 6.63 -8.74
C GLU A 249 16.63 8.00 -8.91
N HIS A 250 15.37 8.13 -8.49
CA HIS A 250 14.63 9.38 -8.54
C HIS A 250 14.99 10.31 -7.38
N GLY A 251 15.37 9.76 -6.22
CA GLY A 251 15.70 10.51 -5.00
C GLY A 251 15.22 9.81 -3.73
N ALA A 252 14.88 10.60 -2.69
CA ALA A 252 14.36 10.11 -1.42
C ALA A 252 13.12 10.90 -1.00
N CYS A 253 12.41 10.46 0.04
CA CYS A 253 11.16 11.07 0.47
C CYS A 253 11.37 12.26 1.43
N ASN A 254 10.48 13.26 1.35
CA ASN A 254 10.14 14.14 2.47
C ASN A 254 8.60 14.18 2.61
N GLY A 255 8.07 14.50 3.79
CA GLY A 255 6.62 14.53 3.94
C GLY A 255 6.08 14.58 5.36
N ASN A 256 4.75 14.49 5.46
CA ASN A 256 3.98 14.45 6.70
C ASN A 256 3.27 13.09 6.83
N PHE A 257 3.45 12.46 7.99
CA PHE A 257 2.94 11.14 8.30
C PHE A 257 2.21 11.20 9.64
N LEU A 258 0.89 11.32 9.59
CA LEU A 258 0.05 11.53 10.77
C LEU A 258 -0.79 10.28 11.08
N GLY A 259 -0.67 9.76 12.30
CA GLY A 259 -1.46 8.59 12.71
C GLY A 259 -1.07 7.31 11.97
N ILE A 260 0.18 7.20 11.54
CA ILE A 260 0.67 6.00 10.84
C ILE A 260 1.20 4.96 11.83
N ALA A 261 0.96 3.69 11.55
CA ALA A 261 1.26 2.62 12.49
C ALA A 261 1.72 1.33 11.81
N ALA A 262 2.60 0.60 12.50
CA ALA A 262 3.00 -0.75 12.11
C ALA A 262 3.05 -1.63 13.37
N ASP A 263 2.14 -2.61 13.42
CA ASP A 263 2.00 -3.54 14.54
C ASP A 263 2.64 -4.89 14.20
N TRP A 264 3.30 -5.49 15.20
CA TRP A 264 4.00 -6.76 15.10
C TRP A 264 4.88 -6.85 13.85
N ALA A 265 5.82 -5.93 13.68
CA ALA A 265 6.73 -5.91 12.54
C ALA A 265 8.15 -6.37 12.91
N TRP A 266 8.89 -6.93 11.95
CA TRP A 266 10.33 -7.19 12.15
C TRP A 266 11.09 -5.86 12.23
N ARG A 267 10.78 -4.94 11.32
CA ARG A 267 11.08 -3.50 11.42
C ARG A 267 9.81 -2.70 11.20
N ALA A 268 9.36 -1.97 12.21
CA ALA A 268 8.16 -1.15 12.09
C ALA A 268 8.41 0.05 11.17
N LEU A 269 9.59 0.67 11.28
CA LEU A 269 10.06 1.76 10.43
C LEU A 269 11.53 1.55 10.07
N LEU A 270 11.85 1.49 8.79
CA LEU A 270 13.21 1.51 8.26
C LEU A 270 13.41 2.77 7.41
N VAL A 271 14.41 3.57 7.75
CA VAL A 271 14.79 4.77 7.01
C VAL A 271 16.23 4.64 6.51
N GLU A 272 16.37 4.37 5.21
CA GLU A 272 17.68 4.38 4.54
C GLU A 272 18.10 5.80 4.15
N GLN A 273 17.15 6.62 3.70
CA GLN A 273 17.41 8.01 3.33
C GLN A 273 16.14 8.86 3.37
N THR A 274 16.34 10.16 3.59
CA THR A 274 15.32 11.19 3.44
C THR A 274 15.90 12.37 2.65
N GLN A 275 15.04 13.23 2.12
CA GLN A 275 15.46 14.51 1.56
C GLN A 275 14.94 15.68 2.41
N ARG A 276 15.44 16.89 2.20
CA ARG A 276 14.96 18.08 2.91
C ARG A 276 13.47 18.33 2.59
N PRO A 277 12.64 18.76 3.56
CA PRO A 277 12.99 19.07 4.96
C PRO A 277 13.17 17.86 5.88
N GLY A 278 12.72 16.68 5.48
CA GLY A 278 12.81 15.42 6.25
C GLY A 278 11.46 14.73 6.34
N LEU A 279 11.36 13.77 7.26
CA LEU A 279 10.12 13.10 7.63
C LEU A 279 9.58 13.69 8.92
N LEU A 280 8.32 14.12 8.90
CA LEU A 280 7.58 14.47 10.11
C LEU A 280 6.54 13.39 10.40
N ILE A 281 6.83 12.56 11.40
CA ILE A 281 5.96 11.47 11.86
C ILE A 281 5.32 11.91 13.18
N THR A 282 4.00 12.01 13.21
CA THR A 282 3.23 12.45 14.38
C THR A 282 2.15 11.45 14.74
N ASN A 283 1.93 11.20 16.03
CA ASN A 283 0.92 10.26 16.53
C ASN A 283 1.10 8.83 15.99
N GLY A 284 2.35 8.37 15.84
CA GLY A 284 2.64 7.04 15.32
C GLY A 284 2.62 5.94 16.38
N GLU A 285 2.29 4.73 15.97
CA GLU A 285 2.30 3.53 16.81
C GLU A 285 3.21 2.45 16.21
N TRP A 286 4.22 2.04 16.96
CA TRP A 286 5.31 1.22 16.45
C TRP A 286 5.53 -0.01 17.33
N VAL A 287 5.31 -1.20 16.77
CA VAL A 287 5.36 -2.44 17.53
C VAL A 287 6.33 -3.42 16.92
N GLY A 288 7.30 -3.85 17.72
CA GLY A 288 8.19 -4.94 17.35
C GLY A 288 7.55 -6.29 17.66
N GLY A 289 7.69 -7.25 16.76
CA GLY A 289 7.32 -8.64 17.02
C GLY A 289 8.50 -9.48 17.50
N GLU A 290 8.21 -10.69 18.00
CA GLU A 290 9.23 -11.58 18.59
C GLU A 290 10.41 -11.85 17.64
N GLY A 291 11.63 -11.65 18.15
CA GLY A 291 12.86 -11.75 17.36
C GLY A 291 13.30 -10.45 16.67
N SER A 292 12.47 -9.39 16.70
CA SER A 292 12.85 -8.07 16.19
C SER A 292 14.00 -7.46 17.01
N ASP A 293 15.10 -7.16 16.32
CA ASP A 293 16.27 -6.50 16.91
C ASP A 293 16.07 -5.00 17.24
N ALA A 294 15.19 -4.29 16.51
CA ALA A 294 14.83 -2.89 16.72
C ALA A 294 13.48 -2.59 16.05
N MET A 295 12.63 -1.77 16.68
CA MET A 295 11.37 -1.33 16.06
C MET A 295 11.61 -0.31 14.95
N ILE A 296 12.48 0.67 15.23
CA ILE A 296 12.88 1.73 14.32
C ILE A 296 14.35 1.56 13.95
N GLU A 297 14.67 1.65 12.67
CA GLU A 297 16.03 1.65 12.17
C GLU A 297 16.27 2.86 11.25
N VAL A 298 17.29 3.65 11.57
CA VAL A 298 17.81 4.72 10.71
C VAL A 298 19.19 4.32 10.24
N ALA A 299 19.29 3.89 8.99
CA ALA A 299 20.49 3.27 8.45
C ALA A 299 21.67 4.25 8.34
N GLU A 300 22.89 3.72 8.27
CA GLU A 300 24.14 4.48 8.20
C GLU A 300 24.20 5.48 7.03
N GLY A 301 23.49 5.17 5.93
CA GLY A 301 23.39 6.02 4.75
C GLY A 301 22.54 7.29 4.91
N ASN A 302 21.67 7.37 5.93
CA ASN A 302 20.75 8.49 6.09
C ASN A 302 21.48 9.75 6.55
N GLU A 303 21.35 10.84 5.78
CA GLU A 303 21.93 12.15 6.10
C GLU A 303 20.87 13.20 6.42
N GLY A 304 19.59 12.88 6.18
CA GLY A 304 18.48 13.80 6.39
C GLY A 304 17.86 13.73 7.78
N VAL A 305 16.64 14.25 7.91
CA VAL A 305 15.97 14.48 9.18
C VAL A 305 14.81 13.51 9.36
N VAL A 306 14.73 12.88 10.52
CA VAL A 306 13.60 12.03 10.93
C VAL A 306 13.05 12.54 12.26
N GLN A 307 11.80 13.01 12.27
CA GLN A 307 11.16 13.55 13.47
C GLN A 307 9.98 12.67 13.87
N LEU A 308 10.03 12.12 15.08
CA LEU A 308 8.93 11.39 15.69
C LEU A 308 8.38 12.21 16.86
N SER A 309 7.09 12.56 16.79
CA SER A 309 6.41 13.37 17.80
C SER A 309 5.13 12.68 18.28
N ASN A 310 4.95 12.61 19.60
CA ASN A 310 3.78 11.97 20.22
C ASN A 310 3.56 10.52 19.75
N CYS A 311 4.65 9.75 19.63
CA CYS A 311 4.60 8.36 19.17
C CYS A 311 4.69 7.37 20.34
N SER A 312 4.03 6.23 20.21
CA SER A 312 4.10 5.11 21.17
C SER A 312 4.83 3.93 20.58
N PHE A 313 5.65 3.27 21.40
CA PHE A 313 6.49 2.14 21.00
C PHE A 313 6.36 1.01 22.00
N TRP A 314 6.10 -0.22 21.53
CA TRP A 314 6.05 -1.39 22.41
C TRP A 314 6.54 -2.68 21.74
N GLY A 315 7.06 -3.58 22.56
CA GLY A 315 7.66 -4.83 22.11
C GLY A 315 6.66 -5.98 21.95
N PRO A 316 7.20 -7.20 21.77
CA PRO A 316 8.58 -7.60 22.07
C PRO A 316 9.62 -7.19 21.00
N ALA A 317 10.65 -6.43 21.38
CA ALA A 317 11.86 -6.21 20.58
C ALA A 317 13.09 -5.97 21.46
N GLU A 318 14.30 -6.05 20.90
CA GLU A 318 15.51 -5.75 21.66
C GLU A 318 15.70 -4.24 21.89
N ARG A 319 15.31 -3.40 20.93
CA ARG A 319 15.43 -1.94 21.00
C ARG A 319 14.18 -1.24 20.49
N ILE A 320 13.95 -0.03 20.98
CA ILE A 320 13.01 0.90 20.34
C ILE A 320 13.62 1.42 19.04
N ALA A 321 14.86 1.92 19.09
CA ALA A 321 15.51 2.51 17.92
C ALA A 321 16.99 2.16 17.81
N LEU A 322 17.42 1.82 16.61
CA LEU A 322 18.82 1.74 16.19
C LEU A 322 19.10 2.86 15.19
N ILE A 323 20.03 3.77 15.52
CA ILE A 323 20.29 4.98 14.75
C ILE A 323 21.77 5.01 14.36
N ALA A 324 22.05 4.69 13.10
CA ALA A 324 23.38 4.68 12.53
C ALA A 324 23.65 5.82 11.54
N GLY A 325 22.61 6.50 11.05
CA GLY A 325 22.73 7.60 10.09
C GLY A 325 23.53 8.80 10.61
N ARG A 326 23.94 9.68 9.69
CA ARG A 326 24.69 10.93 9.97
C ARG A 326 23.80 12.16 10.15
N GLY A 327 22.50 12.02 9.86
CA GLY A 327 21.51 13.09 9.97
C GLY A 327 21.05 13.41 11.39
N VAL A 328 19.82 13.93 11.50
CA VAL A 328 19.19 14.28 12.78
C VAL A 328 17.97 13.40 13.00
N VAL A 329 17.92 12.75 14.17
CA VAL A 329 16.73 12.01 14.61
C VAL A 329 16.21 12.65 15.89
N THR A 330 14.91 12.94 15.94
CA THR A 330 14.27 13.53 17.12
C THR A 330 13.12 12.68 17.62
N PHE A 331 13.07 12.43 18.93
CA PHE A 331 11.93 11.88 19.63
C PHE A 331 11.39 12.94 20.59
N SER A 332 10.14 13.36 20.40
CA SER A 332 9.48 14.35 21.23
C SER A 332 8.16 13.81 21.75
N GLN A 333 7.93 13.84 23.06
CA GLN A 333 6.68 13.36 23.67
C GLN A 333 6.38 11.89 23.36
N CYS A 334 7.41 11.05 23.25
CA CYS A 334 7.26 9.63 22.93
C CYS A 334 7.13 8.77 24.20
N ASN A 335 6.45 7.63 24.07
CA ASN A 335 6.38 6.62 25.13
C ASN A 335 7.08 5.32 24.70
N PHE A 336 8.13 4.93 25.42
CA PHE A 336 8.96 3.77 25.14
C PHE A 336 8.65 2.64 26.11
N CYS A 337 8.13 1.52 25.59
CA CYS A 337 7.75 0.37 26.40
C CYS A 337 8.39 -0.92 25.89
N GLN A 338 8.74 -1.82 26.80
CA GLN A 338 9.00 -3.23 26.50
C GLN A 338 10.10 -3.48 25.44
N TRP A 339 11.25 -2.80 25.57
CA TRP A 339 12.49 -3.17 24.88
C TRP A 339 13.30 -4.18 25.72
N ASP A 340 14.48 -4.59 25.23
CA ASP A 340 15.36 -5.58 25.86
C ASP A 340 14.63 -6.90 26.14
N HIS A 341 13.84 -7.37 25.16
CA HIS A 341 13.02 -8.57 25.30
C HIS A 341 13.86 -9.79 25.74
N SER A 342 15.08 -9.94 25.22
CA SER A 342 16.00 -11.02 25.59
C SER A 342 16.68 -10.84 26.95
N LYS A 343 16.49 -9.71 27.65
CA LYS A 343 17.12 -9.35 28.93
C LYS A 343 18.65 -9.37 28.87
N ARG A 344 19.21 -8.87 27.77
CA ARG A 344 20.65 -8.80 27.52
C ARG A 344 21.25 -7.43 27.86
N GLY A 345 20.44 -6.50 28.37
CA GLY A 345 20.88 -5.16 28.73
C GLY A 345 20.93 -4.21 27.53
N TYR A 346 20.10 -4.44 26.51
CA TYR A 346 19.99 -3.51 25.39
C TYR A 346 19.41 -2.15 25.85
N PRO A 347 19.95 -1.02 25.37
CA PRO A 347 19.35 0.28 25.61
C PRO A 347 18.05 0.43 24.79
N ALA A 348 17.12 1.28 25.25
CA ALA A 348 15.92 1.60 24.48
C ALA A 348 16.28 2.21 23.11
N ILE A 349 17.23 3.15 23.10
CA ILE A 349 17.77 3.78 21.89
C ILE A 349 19.28 3.51 21.84
N GLU A 350 19.72 2.88 20.77
CA GLU A 350 21.15 2.75 20.43
C GLU A 350 21.46 3.71 19.28
N ALA A 351 22.09 4.84 19.60
CA ALA A 351 22.55 5.81 18.61
C ALA A 351 24.07 5.72 18.45
N VAL A 352 24.50 5.25 17.28
CA VAL A 352 25.91 5.07 16.92
C VAL A 352 26.40 6.11 15.90
N GLY A 353 25.50 6.95 15.38
CA GLY A 353 25.83 8.01 14.43
C GLY A 353 24.89 9.23 14.53
N GLY A 354 25.32 10.33 13.91
CA GLY A 354 24.50 11.52 13.71
C GLY A 354 24.21 12.32 14.97
N SER A 355 23.09 13.05 14.97
CA SER A 355 22.60 13.80 16.12
C SER A 355 21.26 13.26 16.60
N LEU A 356 21.17 12.94 17.88
CA LEU A 356 19.96 12.48 18.55
C LEU A 356 19.44 13.58 19.49
N ILE A 357 18.14 13.89 19.38
CA ILE A 357 17.43 14.75 20.33
C ILE A 357 16.27 13.96 20.93
N VAL A 358 16.23 13.84 22.25
CA VAL A 358 15.12 13.19 22.98
C VAL A 358 14.56 14.19 23.98
N GLN A 359 13.28 14.50 23.88
CA GLN A 359 12.62 15.50 24.72
C GLN A 359 11.26 15.01 25.19
N GLY A 360 10.97 15.17 26.49
CA GLY A 360 9.66 14.87 27.08
C GLY A 360 9.17 13.44 26.81
N SER A 361 10.08 12.49 26.63
CA SER A 361 9.76 11.08 26.35
C SER A 361 9.97 10.24 27.60
N THR A 362 9.15 9.21 27.79
CA THR A 362 9.14 8.34 28.98
C THR A 362 9.42 6.89 28.66
#